data_AF-A0A3N5IBD0-F1
#
_entry.id   AF-A0A3N5IBD0-F1
#
_cell.length_a   1.000
_cell.length_b   1.000
_cell.length_c   1.000
_cell.angle_alpha   90.00
_cell.angle_beta   90.00
_cell.angle_gamma   90.00
#
_symmetry.space_group_name_H-M   'P 1'
#
loop_
_entity.id
_entity.type
_entity.pdbx_description
1 polymer ?
#
loop_
_entity_poly.entity_id
_entity_poly.type
_entity_poly.pdbx_seq_one_letter_code
_entity_poly.pdbx_strand_id
1 'polypeptide(L)'
;QHEIWFRATHFNPVDLVCSLRDYEGKPFDLRRYVDPEAVFISRKSKDGQALQALELPGLWNGAMADWITLFVEVPLETFNPVKTLLDLLRPEHQPEA
;
A
#
# COMPACT_ATOMS: atom_id res chain seq x y z
N GLN A 1 -5.42 3.95 -18.41
CA GLN A 1 -4.70 3.41 -17.24
C GLN A 1 -4.19 1.98 -17.45
N HIS A 2 -4.96 1.06 -18.06
CA HIS A 2 -4.54 -0.33 -18.26
C HIS A 2 -3.17 -0.49 -18.95
N GLU A 3 -2.88 0.28 -20.01
CA GLU A 3 -1.58 0.24 -20.70
C GLU A 3 -0.42 0.73 -19.83
N ILE A 4 -0.67 1.73 -18.98
CA ILE A 4 0.34 2.27 -18.05
C ILE A 4 0.71 1.21 -17.02
N TRP A 5 -0.27 0.49 -16.48
CA TRP A 5 -0.04 -0.60 -15.54
C TRP A 5 0.71 -1.77 -16.18
N PHE A 6 0.37 -2.12 -17.42
CA PHE A 6 1.05 -3.20 -18.13
C PHE A 6 2.53 -2.92 -18.40
N ARG A 7 2.90 -1.64 -18.50
CA ARG A 7 4.28 -1.19 -18.70
C ARG A 7 5.02 -0.89 -17.41
N ALA A 8 4.35 -0.98 -16.26
CA ALA A 8 4.99 -0.75 -14.98
C ALA A 8 6.04 -1.84 -14.70
N THR A 9 7.25 -1.41 -14.34
CA THR A 9 8.38 -2.30 -14.04
C THR A 9 8.50 -2.61 -12.55
N HIS A 10 7.89 -1.80 -11.70
CA HIS A 10 8.02 -1.86 -10.25
C HIS A 10 6.66 -2.06 -9.59
N PHE A 11 6.66 -2.85 -8.51
CA PHE A 11 5.51 -3.04 -7.64
C PHE A 11 5.80 -2.39 -6.28
N ASN A 12 4.84 -1.65 -5.74
CA ASN A 12 4.94 -1.08 -4.40
C ASN A 12 4.28 -2.03 -3.39
N PRO A 13 5.04 -2.63 -2.45
CA PRO A 13 4.48 -3.47 -1.39
C PRO A 13 3.71 -2.69 -0.31
N VAL A 14 3.69 -1.36 -0.40
CA VAL A 14 3.18 -0.43 0.63
C VAL A 14 4.03 -0.45 1.90
N ASP A 15 5.32 -0.75 1.74
CA ASP A 15 6.33 -0.53 2.78
C ASP A 15 6.70 0.96 2.79
N LEU A 16 6.09 1.70 3.73
CA LEU A 16 6.20 3.15 3.80
C LEU A 16 7.02 3.59 5.01
N VAL A 17 8.03 4.41 4.76
CA VAL A 17 8.71 5.20 5.80
C VAL A 17 8.23 6.64 5.69
N CYS A 18 7.62 7.16 6.75
CA CYS A 18 7.01 8.48 6.73
C CYS A 18 7.60 9.37 7.83
N SER A 19 8.06 10.57 7.46
CA SER A 19 8.30 11.63 8.44
C SER A 19 7.02 12.42 8.67
N LEU A 20 6.57 12.50 9.92
CA LEU A 20 5.41 13.30 10.30
C LEU A 20 5.78 14.75 10.63
N ARG A 21 7.06 15.10 10.49
CA ARG A 21 7.64 16.40 10.83
C ARG A 21 8.54 16.89 9.71
N ASP A 22 8.63 18.21 9.55
CA ASP A 22 9.55 18.84 8.63
C ASP A 22 11.00 18.82 9.16
N TYR A 23 11.91 19.40 8.38
CA TYR A 23 13.34 19.47 8.69
C TYR A 23 13.66 20.29 9.95
N GLU A 24 12.71 21.11 10.43
CA GLU A 24 12.82 21.90 11.68
C GLU A 24 12.13 21.18 12.86
N GLY A 25 11.57 19.99 12.63
CA GLY A 25 10.86 19.20 13.64
C GLY A 25 9.41 19.61 13.88
N LYS A 26 8.85 20.53 13.07
CA LYS A 26 7.46 20.95 13.18
C LYS A 26 6.53 19.91 12.53
N PRO A 27 5.41 19.54 13.17
CA PRO A 27 4.50 18.53 12.64
C PRO A 27 3.76 19.01 11.38
N PHE A 28 3.57 18.12 10.42
CA PHE A 28 2.71 18.35 9.27
C PHE A 28 1.23 18.16 9.63
N ASP A 29 0.35 18.95 9.00
CA ASP A 29 -1.09 18.67 9.00
C ASP A 29 -1.41 17.71 7.85
N LEU A 30 -1.40 16.41 8.13
CA LEU A 30 -1.55 15.35 7.12
C LEU A 30 -2.86 15.42 6.34
N ARG A 31 -3.91 16.05 6.90
CA ARG A 31 -5.21 16.20 6.23
C ARG A 31 -5.13 17.07 4.99
N ARG A 32 -4.10 17.91 4.88
CA ARG A 32 -3.83 18.73 3.70
C ARG A 32 -3.26 17.92 2.53
N TYR A 33 -2.86 16.68 2.79
CA TYR A 33 -2.19 15.81 1.84
C TYR A 33 -3.03 14.55 1.57
N VAL A 34 -4.35 14.73 1.58
CA VAL A 34 -5.35 13.73 1.23
C VAL A 34 -6.23 14.36 0.17
N ASP A 35 -6.38 13.71 -0.99
CA ASP A 35 -7.35 14.12 -2.00
C ASP A 35 -8.68 13.43 -1.74
N PRO A 36 -9.71 14.10 -1.20
CA PRO A 36 -10.98 13.47 -0.85
C PRO A 36 -11.76 12.95 -2.06
N GLU A 37 -11.42 13.38 -3.28
CA GLU A 37 -12.07 12.92 -4.51
C GLU A 37 -11.44 11.62 -5.05
N ALA A 38 -10.23 11.26 -4.60
CA ALA A 38 -9.49 10.07 -5.01
C ALA A 38 -9.93 8.80 -4.24
N VAL A 39 -11.24 8.60 -4.07
CA VAL A 39 -11.83 7.43 -3.41
C VAL A 39 -11.83 6.20 -4.31
N PHE A 40 -11.82 5.01 -3.71
CA PHE A 40 -12.02 3.75 -4.44
C PHE A 40 -13.18 2.94 -3.89
N ILE A 41 -13.89 2.26 -4.79
CA ILE A 41 -15.00 1.37 -4.44
C ILE A 41 -14.50 -0.07 -4.55
N SER A 42 -14.38 -0.75 -3.42
CA SER A 42 -14.03 -2.16 -3.36
C SER A 42 -15.29 -3.03 -3.22
N ARG A 43 -15.30 -4.15 -3.93
CA ARG A 43 -16.35 -5.17 -3.78
C ARG A 43 -15.88 -6.19 -2.75
N LYS A 44 -16.64 -6.34 -1.67
CA LYS A 44 -16.36 -7.29 -0.59
C LYS A 44 -17.54 -8.24 -0.43
N SER A 45 -17.31 -9.37 0.22
CA SER A 45 -18.38 -10.23 0.69
C SER A 45 -18.25 -10.41 2.19
N LYS A 46 -19.35 -10.25 2.92
CA LYS A 46 -19.40 -10.53 4.35
C LYS A 46 -20.63 -11.36 4.64
N ASP A 47 -20.46 -12.48 5.35
CA ASP A 47 -21.54 -13.39 5.72
C ASP A 47 -22.42 -13.83 4.52
N GLY A 48 -21.77 -14.07 3.37
CA GLY A 48 -22.43 -14.46 2.12
C GLY A 48 -23.12 -13.33 1.34
N GLN A 49 -23.11 -12.10 1.86
CA GLN A 49 -23.69 -10.94 1.18
C GLN A 49 -22.63 -10.13 0.44
N ALA A 50 -22.93 -9.75 -0.81
CA ALA A 50 -22.10 -8.83 -1.57
C ALA A 50 -22.26 -7.41 -1.02
N LEU A 51 -21.14 -6.73 -0.81
CA LEU A 51 -21.06 -5.37 -0.28
C LEU A 51 -20.17 -4.54 -1.19
N GLN A 52 -20.51 -3.26 -1.31
CA GLN A 52 -19.61 -2.25 -1.85
C GLN A 52 -19.11 -1.41 -0.68
N ALA A 53 -17.78 -1.32 -0.54
CA ALA A 53 -17.15 -0.46 0.44
C ALA A 53 -16.52 0.74 -0.27
N LEU A 54 -16.82 1.94 0.21
CA LEU A 54 -16.10 3.14 -0.18
C LEU A 54 -14.87 3.24 0.72
N GLU A 55 -13.69 3.21 0.14
CA GLU A 55 -12.45 3.36 0.86
C GLU A 55 -11.90 4.77 0.64
N LEU A 56 -11.76 5.48 1.75
CA LEU A 56 -11.27 6.85 1.76
C LEU A 56 -9.75 6.85 1.57
N PRO A 57 -9.20 7.82 0.85
CA PRO A 57 -7.76 7.95 0.65
C PRO A 57 -7.07 8.25 1.98
N GLY A 58 -5.90 7.66 2.18
CA GLY A 58 -5.12 7.86 3.38
C GLY A 58 -3.78 7.15 3.38
N LEU A 59 -3.07 7.28 4.49
CA LEU A 59 -1.74 6.70 4.60
C LEU A 59 -1.76 5.17 4.49
N TRP A 60 -2.78 4.53 5.08
CA TRP A 60 -2.90 3.08 5.16
C TRP A 60 -3.05 2.39 3.81
N ASN A 61 -3.69 3.04 2.84
CA ASN A 61 -3.85 2.50 1.48
C ASN A 61 -2.90 3.15 0.47
N GLY A 62 -1.93 3.93 0.95
CA GLY A 62 -0.95 4.62 0.11
C GLY A 62 -1.56 5.70 -0.79
N ALA A 63 -2.81 6.13 -0.56
CA ALA A 63 -3.52 7.09 -1.40
C ALA A 63 -3.38 8.53 -0.88
N MET A 64 -2.18 8.91 -0.43
CA MET A 64 -1.90 10.29 -0.05
C MET A 64 -1.59 11.14 -1.29
N ALA A 65 -1.98 12.42 -1.26
CA ALA A 65 -1.80 13.36 -2.37
C ALA A 65 -0.75 14.43 -2.04
N ASP A 66 0.04 14.84 -3.03
CA ASP A 66 1.05 15.91 -2.92
C ASP A 66 2.20 15.65 -1.93
N TRP A 67 2.55 14.38 -1.72
CA TRP A 67 3.72 14.01 -0.92
C TRP A 67 5.00 14.11 -1.73
N ILE A 68 6.06 14.65 -1.11
CA ILE A 68 7.42 14.45 -1.61
C ILE A 68 7.74 12.97 -1.43
N THR A 69 7.70 12.22 -2.52
CA THR A 69 7.84 10.76 -2.51
C THR A 69 9.18 10.37 -3.12
N LEU A 70 9.92 9.52 -2.40
CA LEU A 70 11.15 8.90 -2.88
C LEU A 70 10.92 7.40 -3.00
N PHE A 71 11.18 6.85 -4.18
CA PHE A 71 11.10 5.41 -4.41
C PHE A 71 12.49 4.79 -4.21
N VAL A 72 12.54 3.75 -3.39
CA VAL A 72 13.76 2.99 -3.13
C VAL A 72 13.50 1.56 -3.56
N GLU A 73 14.30 1.05 -4.50
CA GLU A 73 14.27 -0.35 -4.88
C GLU A 73 14.94 -1.18 -3.77
N VAL A 74 14.29 -2.26 -3.37
CA VAL A 74 14.76 -3.17 -2.32
C VAL A 74 14.85 -4.60 -2.87
N PRO A 75 15.72 -5.45 -2.30
CA PRO A 75 15.80 -6.85 -2.68
C PRO A 75 14.46 -7.57 -2.52
N LEU A 76 14.15 -8.52 -3.42
CA LEU A 76 12.87 -9.24 -3.38
C LEU A 76 12.65 -9.99 -2.05
N GLU A 77 13.72 -10.49 -1.43
CA GLU A 77 13.68 -11.21 -0.16
C GLU A 77 13.14 -10.39 1.02
N THR A 78 13.08 -9.06 0.92
CA THR A 78 12.49 -8.21 1.96
C THR A 78 10.96 -8.24 1.92
N PHE A 79 10.35 -8.78 0.86
CA PHE A 79 8.92 -8.80 0.66
C PHE A 79 8.39 -10.23 0.43
N ASN A 80 7.94 -10.86 1.52
CA ASN A 80 7.41 -12.24 1.52
C ASN A 80 5.91 -12.25 1.89
N PRO A 81 4.99 -11.86 0.98
CA PRO A 81 3.57 -11.82 1.28
C PRO A 81 2.94 -13.21 1.23
N VAL A 82 2.01 -13.47 2.17
CA VAL A 82 1.16 -14.67 2.20
C VAL A 82 -0.25 -14.26 1.79
N LYS A 83 -0.66 -14.61 0.57
CA LYS A 83 -2.00 -14.31 0.01
C LYS A 83 -2.90 -15.56 -0.02
N THR A 84 -2.29 -16.73 -0.13
CA THR A 84 -2.94 -18.03 -0.16
C THR A 84 -2.27 -18.98 0.81
N LEU A 85 -2.95 -20.07 1.18
CA LEU A 85 -2.38 -21.11 2.05
C LEU A 85 -1.06 -21.67 1.48
N LEU A 86 -0.96 -21.78 0.15
CA LEU A 86 0.22 -22.33 -0.52
C LEU A 86 1.45 -21.42 -0.41
N ASP A 87 1.25 -20.12 -0.18
CA ASP A 87 2.38 -19.21 0.00
C ASP A 87 3.19 -19.55 1.25
N LEU A 88 2.57 -20.13 2.27
CA LEU A 88 3.27 -20.60 3.48
C LEU A 88 4.26 -21.73 3.20
N LEU A 89 4.12 -22.46 2.09
CA LEU A 89 5.03 -23.55 1.73
C LEU A 89 6.36 -23.06 1.15
N ARG A 90 6.51 -21.76 0.89
CA ARG A 90 7.76 -21.20 0.39
C ARG A 90 8.85 -21.26 1.46
N PRO A 91 10.13 -21.46 1.08
CA PRO A 91 11.24 -21.62 2.03
C PRO A 91 11.33 -20.50 3.07
N GLU A 92 11.03 -19.26 2.69
CA GLU A 92 11.10 -18.06 3.55
C GLU A 92 10.08 -18.09 4.71
N HIS A 93 9.10 -19.00 4.64
CA HIS A 93 8.06 -19.19 5.66
C HIS A 93 8.17 -20.53 6.40
N GLN A 94 9.16 -21.36 6.07
CA GLN A 94 9.39 -22.64 6.75
C GLN A 94 10.33 -22.44 7.96
N PRO A 95 10.18 -23.25 9.03
CA PRO A 95 11.16 -23.27 10.11
C PRO A 95 12.55 -23.62 9.57
N GLU A 96 13.59 -23.00 10.12
CA GLU A 96 14.96 -23.46 9.89
C GLU A 96 15.10 -24.90 10.40
N ALA A 97 15.79 -25.74 9.62
CA ALA A 97 16.04 -27.14 9.94
C ALA A 97 17.09 -27.30 11.04
#